data_AF-A0A059DJD3-F1
#
_entry.id   AF-A0A059DJD3-F1
#
_cell.length_a   1.000
_cell.length_b   1.000
_cell.length_c   1.000
_cell.angle_alpha   90.00
_cell.angle_beta   90.00
_cell.angle_gamma   90.00
#
_symmetry.space_group_name_H-M   'P 1'
#
loop_
_entity.id
_entity.type
_entity.pdbx_description
1 polymer ?
#
loop_
_entity_poly.entity_id
_entity_poly.type
_entity_poly.pdbx_seq_one_letter_code
_entity_poly.pdbx_strand_id
1 'polypeptide(L)'
;MVPELHQKGATVIESISGLPVLVRGRSRGASDFLKAQSSKLMKQICSHISSISNIYVYDGAIGSSPKCDAKVRVISDSPSAILSLSSVLWETPVHAVSHDSCPLTIYVGTSISLSVGSNISLDPKGHDGFIAADVERSSVILTGKAFADIVGVKEALTAVSEPIICARGGLPLSARLLVHGYDVVLLFAPEATIQSCKDQLVSADAGLIVSSEGTALLFPTGYSNGPSVYKIPAAIVLAASDSTGALPPSSKLTPEQAAYHFLAGYQNGTFTPVYSKGSSVNPLEIAKAFLAKLKDNQISCFLVNVSEGEKAPIGNEFMKLVQSTLFKKVPPFEPKGGYLKAKYQSFLSAKFPEIPEEFCF
;
A
#
# COMPACT_ATOMS: atom_id res chain seq x y z
N MET A 1 -27.08 -2.37 -8.49
CA MET A 1 -26.08 -1.30 -8.26
C MET A 1 -25.74 -0.50 -9.52
N VAL A 2 -24.89 -0.94 -10.47
CA VAL A 2 -24.46 -0.05 -11.57
C VAL A 2 -25.58 0.42 -12.53
N PRO A 3 -26.59 -0.41 -12.87
CA PRO A 3 -27.74 0.06 -13.66
C PRO A 3 -28.57 1.15 -12.93
N GLU A 4 -28.70 1.06 -11.62
CA GLU A 4 -29.43 2.04 -10.80
C GLU A 4 -28.66 3.35 -10.67
N LEU A 5 -27.32 3.29 -10.58
CA LEU A 5 -26.46 4.48 -10.57
C LEU A 5 -26.54 5.25 -11.91
N HIS A 6 -26.55 4.55 -13.04
CA HIS A 6 -26.73 5.19 -14.35
C HIS A 6 -28.11 5.85 -14.49
N GLN A 7 -29.18 5.22 -13.96
CA GLN A 7 -30.51 5.85 -13.90
C GLN A 7 -30.52 7.12 -13.02
N LYS A 8 -29.59 7.24 -12.07
CA LYS A 8 -29.38 8.43 -11.23
C LYS A 8 -28.36 9.42 -11.80
N GLY A 9 -27.92 9.22 -13.05
CA GLY A 9 -27.02 10.14 -13.75
C GLY A 9 -25.54 9.90 -13.49
N ALA A 10 -25.14 8.75 -12.95
CA ALA A 10 -23.73 8.39 -12.87
C ALA A 10 -23.12 8.29 -14.27
N THR A 11 -21.97 8.91 -14.44
CA THR A 11 -21.15 8.87 -15.64
C THR A 11 -19.77 8.31 -15.32
N VAL A 12 -19.20 7.59 -16.29
CA VAL A 12 -17.80 7.20 -16.22
C VAL A 12 -16.97 8.45 -16.50
N ILE A 13 -16.16 8.86 -15.52
CA ILE A 13 -15.31 10.04 -15.60
C ILE A 13 -13.89 9.59 -15.97
N GLU A 14 -13.22 10.37 -16.80
CA GLU A 14 -11.84 10.12 -17.19
C GLU A 14 -10.92 10.09 -15.97
N SER A 15 -10.03 9.09 -15.92
CA SER A 15 -9.05 8.97 -14.84
C SER A 15 -8.12 10.17 -14.86
N ILE A 16 -7.97 10.82 -13.72
CA ILE A 16 -6.95 11.85 -13.48
C ILE A 16 -5.83 11.26 -12.63
N SER A 17 -4.69 11.93 -12.55
CA SER A 17 -3.58 11.51 -11.68
C SER A 17 -2.75 12.70 -11.23
N GLY A 18 -2.09 12.56 -10.08
CA GLY A 18 -1.15 13.56 -9.57
C GLY A 18 -1.80 14.65 -8.73
N LEU A 19 -3.01 14.41 -8.21
CA LEU A 19 -3.58 15.29 -7.21
C LEU A 19 -2.80 15.20 -5.89
N PRO A 20 -2.76 16.29 -5.10
CA PRO A 20 -2.13 16.26 -3.79
C PRO A 20 -2.87 15.31 -2.85
N VAL A 21 -2.13 14.36 -2.27
CA VAL A 21 -2.59 13.46 -1.20
C VAL A 21 -2.04 13.95 0.13
N LEU A 22 -2.94 14.44 0.99
CA LEU A 22 -2.60 14.99 2.30
C LEU A 22 -2.91 13.96 3.37
N VAL A 23 -1.89 13.37 4.00
CA VAL A 23 -2.07 12.34 5.03
C VAL A 23 -1.74 12.88 6.41
N ARG A 24 -2.67 12.73 7.36
CA ARG A 24 -2.46 12.98 8.79
C ARG A 24 -2.34 11.66 9.53
N GLY A 25 -1.18 11.44 10.15
CA GLY A 25 -0.84 10.26 10.95
C GLY A 25 0.67 10.23 11.17
N ARG A 26 1.16 9.69 12.30
CA ARG A 26 2.58 9.78 12.69
C ARG A 26 3.53 9.05 11.71
N SER A 27 4.22 9.80 10.83
CA SER A 27 5.63 9.60 10.40
C SER A 27 6.05 10.62 9.30
N ARG A 28 6.35 11.86 9.74
CA ARG A 28 7.13 13.00 9.16
C ARG A 28 7.31 13.21 7.62
N GLY A 29 6.91 14.41 7.17
CA GLY A 29 7.55 15.12 6.02
C GLY A 29 6.75 16.32 5.41
N ALA A 30 7.13 17.55 5.78
CA ALA A 30 6.95 18.87 5.09
C ALA A 30 5.57 19.41 4.67
N SER A 31 4.49 18.63 4.59
CA SER A 31 3.13 19.16 4.38
C SER A 31 2.16 18.57 5.41
N ASP A 32 2.41 18.88 6.68
CA ASP A 32 1.58 18.37 7.77
C ASP A 32 0.15 18.91 7.62
N PHE A 33 -0.79 18.02 7.26
CA PHE A 33 -2.21 18.27 7.39
C PHE A 33 -2.55 18.37 8.88
N LEU A 34 -2.47 19.60 9.41
CA LEU A 34 -2.54 19.85 10.84
C LEU A 34 -3.89 19.43 11.40
N LYS A 35 -3.90 19.01 12.67
CA LYS A 35 -5.14 18.65 13.39
C LYS A 35 -6.24 19.70 13.30
N ALA A 36 -5.87 20.98 13.33
CA ALA A 36 -6.79 22.10 13.17
C ALA A 36 -7.41 22.16 11.75
N GLN A 37 -6.58 21.94 10.72
CA GLN A 37 -7.01 21.91 9.32
C GLN A 37 -7.93 20.72 9.06
N SER A 38 -7.56 19.52 9.53
CA SER A 38 -8.42 18.33 9.49
C SER A 38 -9.77 18.57 10.16
N SER A 39 -9.76 19.09 11.38
CA SER A 39 -11.01 19.30 12.11
C SER A 39 -11.91 20.34 11.46
N LYS A 40 -11.32 21.35 10.78
CA LYS A 40 -12.07 22.33 9.99
C LYS A 40 -12.63 21.71 8.71
N LEU A 41 -11.82 20.96 7.96
CA LEU A 41 -12.26 20.28 6.74
C LEU A 41 -13.39 19.30 7.04
N MET A 42 -13.27 18.51 8.12
CA MET A 42 -14.33 17.62 8.60
C MET A 42 -15.65 18.37 8.87
N LYS A 43 -15.59 19.54 9.51
CA LYS A 43 -16.80 20.36 9.74
C LYS A 43 -17.41 20.84 8.42
N GLN A 44 -16.59 21.27 7.48
CA GLN A 44 -17.06 21.76 6.17
C GLN A 44 -17.72 20.64 5.36
N ILE A 45 -17.09 19.46 5.26
CA ILE A 45 -17.65 18.34 4.51
C ILE A 45 -18.93 17.80 5.15
N CYS A 46 -19.00 17.71 6.49
CA CYS A 46 -20.24 17.29 7.15
C CYS A 46 -21.36 18.32 6.95
N SER A 47 -21.05 19.62 7.00
CA SER A 47 -22.02 20.67 6.71
C SER A 47 -22.51 20.63 5.27
N HIS A 48 -21.62 20.35 4.32
CA HIS A 48 -21.95 20.18 2.90
C HIS A 48 -22.85 18.97 2.70
N ILE A 49 -22.45 17.79 3.17
CA ILE A 49 -23.25 16.57 3.02
C ILE A 49 -24.63 16.72 3.67
N SER A 50 -24.72 17.42 4.82
CA SER A 50 -25.99 17.66 5.51
C SER A 50 -26.93 18.62 4.76
N SER A 51 -26.41 19.44 3.84
CA SER A 51 -27.23 20.38 3.06
C SER A 51 -27.67 19.84 1.70
N ILE A 52 -27.06 18.75 1.23
CA ILE A 52 -27.41 18.10 -0.04
C ILE A 52 -28.67 17.25 0.12
N SER A 53 -29.57 17.32 -0.87
CA SER A 53 -30.84 16.59 -0.86
C SER A 53 -30.70 15.10 -1.18
N ASN A 54 -29.75 14.73 -2.04
CA ASN A 54 -29.50 13.36 -2.47
C ASN A 54 -28.11 12.90 -2.01
N ILE A 55 -28.08 11.99 -1.06
CA ILE A 55 -26.86 11.37 -0.57
C ILE A 55 -26.83 9.92 -1.05
N TYR A 56 -25.67 9.51 -1.54
CA TYR A 56 -25.42 8.13 -1.96
C TYR A 56 -24.46 7.48 -0.96
N VAL A 57 -24.80 6.25 -0.57
CA VAL A 57 -24.00 5.45 0.37
C VAL A 57 -23.61 4.15 -0.29
N TYR A 58 -22.34 3.77 -0.14
CA TYR A 58 -21.82 2.49 -0.60
C TYR A 58 -20.95 1.87 0.49
N ASP A 59 -21.18 0.60 0.78
CA ASP A 59 -20.44 -0.16 1.77
C ASP A 59 -19.51 -1.14 1.04
N GLY A 60 -18.24 -1.20 1.46
CA GLY A 60 -17.21 -2.05 0.87
C GLY A 60 -16.13 -2.40 1.88
N ALA A 61 -15.01 -2.93 1.41
CA ALA A 61 -13.85 -3.23 2.24
C ALA A 61 -12.52 -3.02 1.51
N ILE A 62 -11.46 -2.80 2.30
CA ILE A 62 -10.06 -2.85 1.86
C ILE A 62 -9.45 -4.10 2.46
N GLY A 63 -8.89 -4.96 1.62
CA GLY A 63 -8.52 -6.33 1.99
C GLY A 63 -9.59 -7.32 1.57
N SER A 64 -9.16 -8.40 0.92
CA SER A 64 -10.05 -9.46 0.45
C SER A 64 -10.33 -10.55 1.50
N SER A 65 -9.58 -10.60 2.60
CA SER A 65 -9.90 -11.49 3.73
C SER A 65 -10.87 -10.80 4.70
N PRO A 66 -12.06 -11.38 4.95
CA PRO A 66 -13.03 -10.81 5.90
C PRO A 66 -12.54 -10.70 7.35
N LYS A 67 -11.47 -11.40 7.74
CA LYS A 67 -10.95 -11.38 9.11
C LYS A 67 -10.09 -10.16 9.41
N CYS A 68 -9.33 -9.70 8.42
CA CYS A 68 -8.36 -8.62 8.58
C CYS A 68 -8.60 -7.43 7.67
N ASP A 69 -9.68 -7.45 6.88
CA ASP A 69 -10.08 -6.30 6.07
C ASP A 69 -10.44 -5.08 6.93
N ALA A 70 -10.34 -3.89 6.33
CA ALA A 70 -10.90 -2.67 6.88
C ALA A 70 -12.26 -2.43 6.21
N LYS A 71 -13.33 -2.41 7.00
CA LYS A 71 -14.67 -2.08 6.51
C LYS A 71 -14.72 -0.60 6.12
N VAL A 72 -15.33 -0.32 4.98
CA VAL A 72 -15.40 1.02 4.40
C VAL A 72 -16.85 1.41 4.16
N ARG A 73 -17.22 2.61 4.61
CA ARG A 73 -18.46 3.29 4.23
C ARG A 73 -18.15 4.53 3.41
N VAL A 74 -18.67 4.60 2.21
CA VAL A 74 -18.59 5.76 1.32
C VAL A 74 -19.87 6.57 1.45
N ILE A 75 -19.75 7.88 1.66
CA ILE A 75 -20.86 8.84 1.71
C ILE A 75 -20.54 9.92 0.68
N SER A 76 -21.38 10.05 -0.34
CA SER A 76 -21.13 10.94 -1.47
C SER A 76 -22.34 11.78 -1.85
N ASP A 77 -22.09 13.00 -2.32
CA ASP A 77 -23.05 13.84 -3.02
C ASP A 77 -23.20 13.50 -4.52
N SER A 78 -22.42 12.53 -5.03
CA SER A 78 -22.33 12.20 -6.45
C SER A 78 -22.44 10.70 -6.73
N PRO A 79 -23.35 10.26 -7.62
CA PRO A 79 -23.47 8.86 -7.98
C PRO A 79 -22.28 8.38 -8.83
N SER A 80 -21.61 9.27 -9.59
CA SER A 80 -20.40 8.93 -10.36
C SER A 80 -19.22 8.59 -9.44
N ALA A 81 -19.12 9.24 -8.28
CA ALA A 81 -18.10 8.93 -7.29
C ALA A 81 -18.32 7.54 -6.67
N ILE A 82 -19.58 7.18 -6.38
CA ILE A 82 -19.92 5.82 -5.93
C ILE A 82 -19.55 4.78 -6.99
N LEU A 83 -19.90 5.03 -8.25
CA LEU A 83 -19.55 4.12 -9.35
C LEU A 83 -18.02 3.91 -9.43
N SER A 84 -17.25 5.00 -9.37
CA SER A 84 -15.80 4.93 -9.40
C SER A 84 -15.24 4.14 -8.20
N LEU A 85 -15.63 4.48 -6.97
CA LEU A 85 -15.14 3.84 -5.75
C LEU A 85 -15.60 2.39 -5.59
N SER A 86 -16.73 2.01 -6.19
CA SER A 86 -17.20 0.61 -6.21
C SER A 86 -16.26 -0.32 -6.99
N SER A 87 -15.47 0.21 -7.93
CA SER A 87 -14.44 -0.58 -8.63
C SER A 87 -13.11 -0.65 -7.87
N VAL A 88 -12.91 0.21 -6.86
CA VAL A 88 -11.70 0.27 -6.03
C VAL A 88 -11.82 -0.59 -4.78
N LEU A 89 -13.02 -0.74 -4.23
CA LEU A 89 -13.28 -1.45 -2.97
C LEU A 89 -13.80 -2.87 -3.24
N TRP A 90 -13.48 -3.80 -2.35
CA TRP A 90 -14.11 -5.12 -2.35
C TRP A 90 -15.58 -5.00 -1.97
N GLU A 91 -16.44 -5.73 -2.68
CA GLU A 91 -17.85 -5.84 -2.32
C GLU A 91 -17.99 -6.46 -0.93
N THR A 92 -18.84 -5.87 -0.10
CA THR A 92 -19.07 -6.34 1.27
C THR A 92 -20.54 -6.17 1.64
N PRO A 93 -21.15 -7.13 2.37
CA PRO A 93 -22.51 -6.98 2.82
C PRO A 93 -22.69 -5.78 3.76
N VAL A 94 -23.76 -5.00 3.56
CA VAL A 94 -24.10 -3.80 4.36
C VAL A 94 -24.11 -4.07 5.87
N HIS A 95 -24.59 -5.25 6.30
CA HIS A 95 -24.62 -5.62 7.71
C HIS A 95 -23.21 -5.77 8.30
N ALA A 96 -22.23 -6.23 7.52
CA ALA A 96 -20.86 -6.40 7.99
C ALA A 96 -20.19 -5.04 8.30
N VAL A 97 -20.49 -4.01 7.51
CA VAL A 97 -20.01 -2.63 7.78
C VAL A 97 -20.78 -1.99 8.93
N SER A 98 -22.09 -2.23 9.01
CA SER A 98 -22.95 -1.61 10.03
C SER A 98 -22.71 -2.16 11.45
N HIS A 99 -22.27 -3.42 11.55
CA HIS A 99 -21.87 -4.03 12.83
C HIS A 99 -20.39 -3.84 13.16
N ASP A 100 -19.62 -3.21 12.28
CA ASP A 100 -18.23 -2.89 12.55
C ASP A 100 -18.13 -1.78 13.60
N SER A 101 -17.28 -1.97 14.60
CA SER A 101 -17.11 -1.00 15.69
C SER A 101 -16.41 0.29 15.24
N CYS A 102 -15.64 0.24 14.15
CA CYS A 102 -14.86 1.38 13.67
C CYS A 102 -14.63 1.29 12.14
N PRO A 103 -15.69 1.45 11.33
CA PRO A 103 -15.54 1.45 9.88
C PRO A 103 -14.80 2.71 9.42
N LEU A 104 -13.91 2.53 8.44
CA LEU A 104 -13.29 3.64 7.72
C LEU A 104 -14.38 4.37 6.93
N THR A 105 -14.42 5.70 7.01
CA THR A 105 -15.42 6.50 6.27
C THR A 105 -14.78 7.34 5.17
N ILE A 106 -15.27 7.19 3.93
CA ILE A 106 -14.91 8.05 2.80
C ILE A 106 -16.01 9.07 2.59
N TYR A 107 -15.69 10.35 2.70
CA TYR A 107 -16.59 11.46 2.38
C TYR A 107 -16.24 12.03 1.02
N VAL A 108 -17.21 12.12 0.12
CA VAL A 108 -17.01 12.72 -1.20
C VAL A 108 -17.92 13.93 -1.36
N GLY A 109 -17.30 15.10 -1.48
CA GLY A 109 -17.97 16.37 -1.77
C GLY A 109 -17.52 16.89 -3.13
N THR A 110 -18.23 16.52 -4.19
CA THR A 110 -17.89 16.95 -5.55
C THR A 110 -18.20 18.41 -5.81
N SER A 111 -19.21 18.95 -5.13
CA SER A 111 -19.65 20.35 -5.28
C SER A 111 -19.22 21.26 -4.13
N ILE A 112 -18.35 20.79 -3.25
CA ILE A 112 -17.93 21.56 -2.08
C ILE A 112 -17.05 22.75 -2.50
N SER A 113 -17.51 23.97 -2.21
CA SER A 113 -16.70 25.17 -2.36
C SER A 113 -15.93 25.43 -1.07
N LEU A 114 -14.62 25.15 -1.11
CA LEU A 114 -13.74 25.48 0.01
C LEU A 114 -13.35 26.95 -0.12
N SER A 115 -14.10 27.81 0.57
CA SER A 115 -13.91 29.27 0.51
C SER A 115 -12.47 29.69 0.82
N VAL A 116 -11.91 30.50 -0.09
CA VAL A 116 -10.57 31.12 -0.10
C VAL A 116 -10.27 32.02 1.13
N GLY A 117 -11.25 32.24 2.02
CA GLY A 117 -11.11 33.05 3.24
C GLY A 117 -10.53 32.32 4.46
N SER A 118 -10.03 31.09 4.30
CA SER A 118 -9.29 30.39 5.35
C SER A 118 -7.83 30.30 4.94
N ASN A 119 -6.90 30.56 5.85
CA ASN A 119 -5.44 30.44 5.64
C ASN A 119 -4.96 29.01 5.31
N ILE A 120 -5.81 28.20 4.70
CA ILE A 120 -5.55 26.82 4.31
C ILE A 120 -5.48 26.81 2.78
N SER A 121 -4.35 27.26 2.24
CA SER A 121 -3.98 26.91 0.86
C SER A 121 -3.57 25.44 0.85
N LEU A 122 -4.55 24.52 0.90
CA LEU A 122 -4.32 23.07 0.76
C LEU A 122 -3.98 22.68 -0.67
N ASP A 123 -4.22 23.58 -1.61
CA ASP A 123 -3.90 23.41 -3.01
C ASP A 123 -3.26 24.69 -3.56
N PRO A 124 -1.94 24.84 -3.44
CA PRO A 124 -1.21 25.98 -3.99
C PRO A 124 -1.21 26.02 -5.54
N LYS A 125 -1.78 25.02 -6.22
CA LYS A 125 -1.73 24.86 -7.68
C LYS A 125 -3.10 25.02 -8.39
N GLY A 126 -4.21 25.13 -7.66
CA GLY A 126 -5.54 25.38 -8.26
C GLY A 126 -6.11 24.20 -9.05
N HIS A 127 -5.78 22.98 -8.65
CA HIS A 127 -6.40 21.75 -9.13
C HIS A 127 -7.89 21.66 -8.72
N ASP A 128 -8.69 20.98 -9.56
CA ASP A 128 -10.14 20.75 -9.37
C ASP A 128 -10.41 19.65 -8.32
N GLY A 129 -9.82 19.79 -7.13
CA GLY A 129 -9.97 18.86 -6.01
C GLY A 129 -8.64 18.42 -5.36
N PHE A 130 -8.75 17.81 -4.18
CA PHE A 130 -7.64 17.17 -3.46
C PHE A 130 -8.12 15.98 -2.63
N ILE A 131 -7.15 15.18 -2.17
CA ILE A 131 -7.37 14.00 -1.33
C ILE A 131 -6.81 14.27 0.05
N ALA A 132 -7.63 14.14 1.10
CA ALA A 132 -7.18 14.26 2.48
C ALA A 132 -7.51 13.00 3.27
N ALA A 133 -6.50 12.40 3.89
CA ALA A 133 -6.59 11.22 4.73
C ALA A 133 -6.28 11.58 6.19
N ASP A 134 -7.12 11.15 7.11
CA ASP A 134 -6.89 11.27 8.55
C ASP A 134 -6.89 9.86 9.17
N VAL A 135 -5.69 9.36 9.43
CA VAL A 135 -5.43 8.03 9.98
C VAL A 135 -6.00 7.90 11.39
N GLU A 136 -5.92 8.96 12.21
CA GLU A 136 -6.44 8.95 13.58
C GLU A 136 -7.98 8.90 13.62
N ARG A 137 -8.66 9.40 12.58
CA ARG A 137 -10.12 9.38 12.45
C ARG A 137 -10.65 8.24 11.59
N SER A 138 -9.77 7.42 11.01
CA SER A 138 -10.13 6.42 10.01
C SER A 138 -11.01 7.01 8.90
N SER A 139 -10.63 8.19 8.38
CA SER A 139 -11.47 8.90 7.39
C SER A 139 -10.67 9.44 6.21
N VAL A 140 -11.28 9.38 5.02
CA VAL A 140 -10.75 10.00 3.79
C VAL A 140 -11.78 11.00 3.26
N ILE A 141 -11.33 12.17 2.81
CA ILE A 141 -12.16 13.22 2.21
C ILE A 141 -11.67 13.45 0.78
N LEU A 142 -12.59 13.33 -0.16
CA LEU A 142 -12.36 13.57 -1.59
C LEU A 142 -13.19 14.79 -1.99
N THR A 143 -12.52 15.79 -2.56
CA THR A 143 -13.18 17.04 -3.00
C THR A 143 -13.12 17.19 -4.52
N GLY A 144 -14.09 17.89 -5.10
CA GLY A 144 -14.13 18.10 -6.56
C GLY A 144 -14.13 16.77 -7.32
N LYS A 145 -13.19 16.60 -8.25
CA LYS A 145 -13.03 15.37 -9.04
C LYS A 145 -12.01 14.38 -8.45
N ALA A 146 -11.59 14.54 -7.19
CA ALA A 146 -10.54 13.73 -6.60
C ALA A 146 -10.82 12.22 -6.57
N PHE A 147 -12.10 11.80 -6.61
CA PHE A 147 -12.47 10.39 -6.72
C PHE A 147 -12.02 9.75 -8.05
N ALA A 148 -11.71 10.53 -9.07
CA ALA A 148 -11.19 10.04 -10.35
C ALA A 148 -9.66 9.82 -10.33
N ASP A 149 -8.94 10.26 -9.27
CA ASP A 149 -7.52 9.90 -9.06
C ASP A 149 -7.42 8.59 -8.29
N ILE A 150 -7.59 7.47 -9.00
CA ILE A 150 -7.60 6.14 -8.38
C ILE A 150 -6.29 5.81 -7.66
N VAL A 151 -5.15 6.30 -8.18
CA VAL A 151 -3.83 6.05 -7.57
C VAL A 151 -3.73 6.79 -6.24
N GLY A 152 -4.05 8.09 -6.22
CA GLY A 152 -4.04 8.88 -5.00
C GLY A 152 -5.09 8.40 -3.97
N VAL A 153 -6.25 7.94 -4.43
CA VAL A 153 -7.28 7.34 -3.57
C VAL A 153 -6.76 6.05 -2.93
N LYS A 154 -6.15 5.14 -3.71
CA LYS A 154 -5.55 3.91 -3.18
C LYS A 154 -4.42 4.20 -2.19
N GLU A 155 -3.59 5.20 -2.45
CA GLU A 155 -2.55 5.66 -1.53
C GLU A 155 -3.13 6.12 -0.19
N ALA A 156 -4.14 7.01 -0.23
CA ALA A 156 -4.84 7.49 0.95
C ALA A 156 -5.52 6.35 1.73
N LEU A 157 -6.20 5.45 1.03
CA LEU A 157 -6.89 4.30 1.65
C LEU A 157 -5.90 3.30 2.26
N THR A 158 -4.76 3.07 1.63
CA THR A 158 -3.70 2.24 2.19
C THR A 158 -3.21 2.84 3.52
N ALA A 159 -2.88 4.13 3.54
CA ALA A 159 -2.42 4.79 4.76
C ALA A 159 -3.46 4.75 5.89
N VAL A 160 -4.76 4.88 5.61
CA VAL A 160 -5.79 4.90 6.65
C VAL A 160 -6.19 3.49 7.12
N SER A 161 -6.06 2.48 6.25
CA SER A 161 -6.46 1.10 6.57
C SER A 161 -5.38 0.30 7.29
N GLU A 162 -4.10 0.63 7.12
CA GLU A 162 -2.97 -0.09 7.73
C GLU A 162 -3.12 -0.31 9.26
N PRO A 163 -3.44 0.69 10.10
CA PRO A 163 -3.59 0.46 11.53
C PRO A 163 -4.78 -0.44 11.89
N ILE A 164 -5.86 -0.36 11.10
CA ILE A 164 -7.05 -1.21 11.26
C ILE A 164 -6.69 -2.67 10.96
N ILE A 165 -5.98 -2.89 9.86
CA ILE A 165 -5.50 -4.22 9.44
C ILE A 165 -4.56 -4.81 10.50
N CYS A 166 -3.60 -4.02 11.00
CA CYS A 166 -2.70 -4.41 12.08
C CYS A 166 -3.46 -4.81 13.35
N ALA A 167 -4.45 -4.02 13.77
CA ALA A 167 -5.27 -4.32 14.94
C ALA A 167 -6.09 -5.60 14.79
N ARG A 168 -6.40 -6.01 13.54
CA ARG A 168 -7.09 -7.27 13.22
C ARG A 168 -6.14 -8.45 12.98
N GLY A 169 -4.84 -8.29 13.28
CA GLY A 169 -3.83 -9.36 13.15
C GLY A 169 -3.34 -9.61 11.72
N GLY A 170 -3.65 -8.71 10.78
CA GLY A 170 -3.06 -8.68 9.45
C GLY A 170 -1.76 -7.87 9.43
N LEU A 171 -0.79 -8.30 8.63
CA LEU A 171 0.43 -7.55 8.34
C LEU A 171 0.30 -6.89 6.97
N PRO A 172 0.06 -5.57 6.87
CA PRO A 172 0.04 -4.87 5.61
C PRO A 172 1.46 -4.75 5.04
N LEU A 173 1.64 -5.09 3.76
CA LEU A 173 2.92 -5.04 3.05
C LEU A 173 2.73 -4.40 1.67
N SER A 174 3.70 -3.60 1.23
CA SER A 174 3.70 -2.95 -0.09
C SER A 174 4.16 -3.85 -1.25
N ALA A 175 4.21 -5.17 -1.03
CA ALA A 175 4.62 -6.14 -2.03
C ALA A 175 3.59 -6.32 -3.15
N ARG A 176 4.05 -6.91 -4.25
CA ARG A 176 3.20 -7.50 -5.31
C ARG A 176 3.09 -9.00 -5.12
N LEU A 177 1.96 -9.54 -5.57
CA LEU A 177 1.65 -10.96 -5.47
C LEU A 177 1.99 -11.69 -6.78
N LEU A 178 2.75 -12.77 -6.65
CA LEU A 178 3.04 -13.73 -7.70
C LEU A 178 2.50 -15.10 -7.29
N VAL A 179 1.89 -15.80 -8.24
CA VAL A 179 1.43 -17.17 -8.04
C VAL A 179 2.04 -18.06 -9.11
N HIS A 180 2.79 -19.07 -8.68
CA HIS A 180 3.39 -20.06 -9.56
C HIS A 180 2.88 -21.45 -9.17
N GLY A 181 1.99 -22.02 -9.98
CA GLY A 181 1.29 -23.25 -9.62
C GLY A 181 0.45 -23.04 -8.36
N TYR A 182 0.87 -23.67 -7.25
CA TYR A 182 0.22 -23.51 -5.93
C TYR A 182 1.01 -22.62 -4.97
N ASP A 183 2.20 -22.18 -5.35
CA ASP A 183 3.09 -21.41 -4.48
C ASP A 183 2.84 -19.93 -4.62
N VAL A 184 2.75 -19.27 -3.48
CA VAL A 184 2.57 -17.83 -3.35
C VAL A 184 3.92 -17.20 -3.08
N VAL A 185 4.28 -16.18 -3.87
CA VAL A 185 5.53 -15.43 -3.73
C VAL A 185 5.23 -13.95 -3.59
N LEU A 186 5.85 -13.32 -2.59
CA LEU A 186 5.76 -11.87 -2.41
C LEU A 186 6.99 -11.21 -3.02
N LEU A 187 6.75 -10.20 -3.88
CA LEU A 187 7.81 -9.46 -4.54
C LEU A 187 7.84 -8.01 -4.03
N PHE A 188 8.96 -7.63 -3.43
CA PHE A 188 9.30 -6.25 -3.10
C PHE A 188 10.33 -5.75 -4.10
N ALA A 189 9.92 -4.85 -5.01
CA ALA A 189 10.82 -4.35 -6.04
C ALA A 189 10.51 -2.90 -6.42
N PRO A 190 11.47 -2.17 -7.00
CA PRO A 190 11.24 -0.86 -7.59
C PRO A 190 10.16 -0.91 -8.67
N GLU A 191 9.44 0.20 -8.85
CA GLU A 191 8.36 0.28 -9.84
C GLU A 191 8.85 0.02 -11.27
N ALA A 192 10.09 0.41 -11.60
CA ALA A 192 10.71 0.08 -12.90
C ALA A 192 10.83 -1.43 -13.13
N THR A 193 11.19 -2.20 -12.10
CA THR A 193 11.27 -3.67 -12.15
C THR A 193 9.86 -4.28 -12.24
N ILE A 194 8.91 -3.78 -11.46
CA ILE A 194 7.51 -4.21 -11.47
C ILE A 194 6.90 -4.04 -12.87
N GLN A 195 7.14 -2.89 -13.51
CA GLN A 195 6.62 -2.63 -14.85
C GLN A 195 7.14 -3.63 -15.89
N SER A 196 8.35 -4.14 -15.73
CA SER A 196 8.94 -5.14 -16.64
C SER A 196 8.29 -6.53 -16.53
N CYS A 197 7.67 -6.86 -15.39
CA CYS A 197 7.06 -8.17 -15.12
C CYS A 197 5.54 -8.10 -14.88
N LYS A 198 4.91 -6.97 -15.23
CA LYS A 198 3.49 -6.67 -14.95
C LYS A 198 2.53 -7.77 -15.38
N ASP A 199 2.75 -8.38 -16.54
CA ASP A 199 1.87 -9.41 -17.10
C ASP A 199 1.87 -10.74 -16.30
N GLN A 200 2.86 -10.93 -15.42
CA GLN A 200 2.99 -12.13 -14.60
C GLN A 200 2.49 -11.91 -13.16
N LEU A 201 2.21 -10.66 -12.78
CA LEU A 201 1.73 -10.31 -11.44
C LEU A 201 0.23 -10.53 -11.35
N VAL A 202 -0.19 -11.06 -10.21
CA VAL A 202 -1.62 -11.19 -9.89
C VAL A 202 -2.24 -9.83 -9.57
N SER A 203 -1.46 -8.95 -8.95
CA SER A 203 -1.84 -7.56 -8.65
C SER A 203 -0.89 -6.59 -9.33
N ALA A 204 -1.46 -5.65 -10.10
CA ALA A 204 -0.72 -4.51 -10.63
C ALA A 204 -0.39 -3.49 -9.51
N ASP A 205 -1.28 -3.36 -8.53
CA ASP A 205 -1.14 -2.41 -7.43
C ASP A 205 -0.32 -2.99 -6.27
N ALA A 206 0.41 -2.10 -5.60
CA ALA A 206 1.08 -2.41 -4.34
C ALA A 206 0.04 -2.66 -3.26
N GLY A 207 0.28 -3.65 -2.40
CA GLY A 207 -0.52 -3.80 -1.21
C GLY A 207 -1.15 -5.16 -1.07
N LEU A 208 -0.73 -5.85 -0.01
CA LEU A 208 -1.29 -7.12 0.42
C LEU A 208 -1.30 -7.20 1.93
N ILE A 209 -2.05 -8.16 2.46
CA ILE A 209 -2.15 -8.46 3.87
C ILE A 209 -1.67 -9.89 4.06
N VAL A 210 -0.68 -10.10 4.93
CA VAL A 210 -0.29 -11.45 5.38
C VAL A 210 -0.89 -11.70 6.75
N SER A 211 -1.70 -12.74 6.89
CA SER A 211 -2.33 -13.15 8.14
C SER A 211 -2.09 -14.64 8.40
N SER A 212 -2.64 -15.17 9.49
CA SER A 212 -2.64 -16.62 9.73
C SER A 212 -3.47 -17.42 8.71
N GLU A 213 -4.37 -16.77 7.98
CA GLU A 213 -5.18 -17.44 6.94
C GLU A 213 -4.48 -17.53 5.58
N GLY A 214 -3.42 -16.74 5.40
CA GLY A 214 -2.74 -16.60 4.12
C GLY A 214 -2.57 -15.15 3.70
N THR A 215 -2.56 -14.94 2.38
CA THR A 215 -2.30 -13.65 1.76
C THR A 215 -3.55 -13.11 1.07
N ALA A 216 -3.98 -11.92 1.48
CA ALA A 216 -5.09 -11.21 0.85
C ALA A 216 -4.59 -9.96 0.11
N LEU A 217 -5.27 -9.58 -0.96
CA LEU A 217 -5.00 -8.35 -1.70
C LEU A 217 -5.74 -7.16 -1.06
N LEU A 218 -5.11 -5.99 -0.99
CA LEU A 218 -5.76 -4.77 -0.47
C LEU A 218 -6.91 -4.31 -1.37
N PHE A 219 -6.70 -4.29 -2.68
CA PHE A 219 -7.67 -3.82 -3.65
C PHE A 219 -8.03 -4.92 -4.66
N PRO A 220 -9.25 -4.90 -5.23
CA PRO A 220 -9.63 -5.76 -6.33
C PRO A 220 -8.67 -5.60 -7.51
N THR A 221 -8.33 -6.72 -8.12
CA THR A 221 -7.64 -6.75 -9.40
C THR A 221 -8.68 -6.93 -10.48
N GLY A 222 -8.46 -6.38 -11.68
CA GLY A 222 -9.41 -6.52 -12.80
C GLY A 222 -9.67 -7.96 -13.26
N TYR A 223 -9.01 -8.95 -12.63
CA TYR A 223 -9.20 -10.37 -12.83
C TYR A 223 -10.22 -10.91 -11.81
N SER A 224 -11.49 -11.00 -12.22
CA SER A 224 -12.64 -11.37 -11.40
C SER A 224 -12.67 -12.81 -10.85
N ASN A 225 -11.67 -13.64 -11.14
CA ASN A 225 -11.68 -15.10 -10.87
C ASN A 225 -10.62 -15.55 -9.86
N GLY A 226 -9.91 -14.61 -9.20
CA GLY A 226 -8.95 -14.95 -8.15
C GLY A 226 -9.64 -15.31 -6.82
N PRO A 227 -9.03 -16.17 -5.98
CA PRO A 227 -9.51 -16.38 -4.62
C PRO A 227 -9.43 -15.09 -3.80
N SER A 228 -10.32 -14.93 -2.82
CA SER A 228 -10.27 -13.83 -1.86
C SER A 228 -9.07 -13.93 -0.92
N VAL A 229 -8.58 -15.14 -0.67
CA VAL A 229 -7.38 -15.39 0.14
C VAL A 229 -6.50 -16.42 -0.56
N TYR A 230 -5.26 -16.04 -0.82
CA TYR A 230 -4.21 -16.91 -1.31
C TYR A 230 -3.52 -17.61 -0.14
N LYS A 231 -2.77 -18.68 -0.41
CA LYS A 231 -2.01 -19.39 0.63
C LYS A 231 -0.97 -18.47 1.29
N ILE A 232 -0.50 -18.89 2.46
CA ILE A 232 0.68 -18.29 3.09
C ILE A 232 1.85 -18.33 2.09
N PRO A 233 2.66 -17.26 1.98
CA PRO A 233 3.75 -17.22 1.02
C PRO A 233 4.76 -18.34 1.27
N ALA A 234 5.09 -19.08 0.22
CA ALA A 234 6.20 -20.04 0.26
C ALA A 234 7.55 -19.30 0.25
N ALA A 235 7.60 -18.14 -0.41
CA ALA A 235 8.80 -17.33 -0.49
C ALA A 235 8.53 -15.83 -0.56
N ILE A 236 9.55 -15.06 -0.17
CA ILE A 236 9.60 -13.60 -0.31
C ILE A 236 10.87 -13.23 -1.08
N VAL A 237 10.73 -12.35 -2.05
CA VAL A 237 11.84 -11.80 -2.83
C VAL A 237 11.96 -10.31 -2.56
N LEU A 238 13.10 -9.93 -2.00
CA LEU A 238 13.54 -8.56 -1.85
C LEU A 238 14.45 -8.22 -3.04
N ALA A 239 13.95 -7.43 -3.99
CA ALA A 239 14.78 -6.89 -5.05
C ALA A 239 15.47 -5.62 -4.54
N ALA A 240 16.80 -5.61 -4.63
CA ALA A 240 17.62 -4.44 -4.33
C ALA A 240 18.42 -4.08 -5.57
N SER A 241 18.59 -2.80 -5.87
CA SER A 241 19.48 -2.36 -6.93
C SER A 241 20.82 -1.94 -6.34
N ASP A 242 21.91 -2.60 -6.72
CA ASP A 242 23.26 -2.22 -6.32
C ASP A 242 24.22 -2.18 -7.52
N SER A 243 24.54 -0.98 -7.98
CA SER A 243 25.52 -0.73 -9.06
C SER A 243 26.98 -0.91 -8.64
N THR A 244 27.27 -1.07 -7.34
CA THR A 244 28.65 -1.20 -6.84
C THR A 244 29.20 -2.62 -6.93
N GLY A 245 28.34 -3.62 -7.15
CA GLY A 245 28.72 -5.04 -7.18
C GLY A 245 28.99 -5.64 -5.79
N ALA A 246 28.59 -4.94 -4.72
CA ALA A 246 28.70 -5.43 -3.35
C ALA A 246 27.64 -6.49 -3.04
N LEU A 247 26.43 -6.35 -3.57
CA LEU A 247 25.38 -7.37 -3.44
C LEU A 247 25.57 -8.49 -4.48
N PRO A 248 25.54 -9.77 -4.05
CA PRO A 248 25.51 -10.90 -4.96
C PRO A 248 24.24 -10.88 -5.84
N PRO A 249 24.25 -11.52 -7.02
CA PRO A 249 23.09 -11.53 -7.93
C PRO A 249 21.82 -12.11 -7.30
N SER A 250 21.96 -13.18 -6.53
CA SER A 250 20.88 -13.74 -5.72
C SER A 250 21.46 -14.40 -4.47
N SER A 251 20.73 -14.33 -3.35
CA SER A 251 21.14 -14.95 -2.09
C SER A 251 19.95 -15.33 -1.24
N LYS A 252 20.06 -16.44 -0.53
CA LYS A 252 19.11 -16.82 0.51
C LYS A 252 19.48 -16.08 1.80
N LEU A 253 18.50 -15.39 2.37
CA LEU A 253 18.64 -14.65 3.63
C LEU A 253 18.19 -15.51 4.80
N THR A 254 18.79 -15.31 5.98
CA THR A 254 18.14 -15.70 7.24
C THR A 254 16.95 -14.78 7.51
N PRO A 255 15.99 -15.18 8.37
CA PRO A 255 14.88 -14.30 8.75
C PRO A 255 15.33 -12.94 9.28
N GLU A 256 16.40 -12.93 10.09
CA GLU A 256 17.03 -11.74 10.66
C GLU A 256 17.58 -10.81 9.59
N GLN A 257 18.33 -11.37 8.63
CA GLN A 257 18.85 -10.62 7.48
C GLN A 257 17.71 -10.07 6.62
N ALA A 258 16.69 -10.89 6.36
CA ALA A 258 15.52 -10.48 5.61
C ALA A 258 14.83 -9.28 6.26
N ALA A 259 14.63 -9.30 7.58
CA ALA A 259 14.03 -8.19 8.29
C ALA A 259 14.91 -6.93 8.26
N TYR A 260 16.24 -7.07 8.37
CA TYR A 260 17.19 -5.96 8.26
C TYR A 260 17.17 -5.31 6.86
N HIS A 261 17.24 -6.11 5.79
CA HIS A 261 17.15 -5.63 4.41
C HIS A 261 15.77 -5.03 4.10
N PHE A 262 14.70 -5.64 4.62
CA PHE A 262 13.33 -5.15 4.48
C PHE A 262 13.12 -3.79 5.16
N LEU A 263 13.60 -3.63 6.39
CA LEU A 263 13.53 -2.36 7.12
C LEU A 263 14.34 -1.25 6.42
N ALA A 264 15.45 -1.58 5.77
CA ALA A 264 16.27 -0.63 5.03
C ALA A 264 15.64 -0.23 3.68
N GLY A 265 15.21 -1.22 2.90
CA GLY A 265 14.67 -1.06 1.54
C GLY A 265 15.63 -0.31 0.61
N TYR A 266 16.86 -0.79 0.50
CA TYR A 266 17.92 -0.17 -0.28
C TYR A 266 17.70 -0.28 -1.80
N GLN A 267 17.84 0.85 -2.50
CA GLN A 267 17.73 0.99 -3.94
C GLN A 267 18.76 1.99 -4.47
N ASN A 268 19.83 1.49 -5.07
CA ASN A 268 20.90 2.23 -5.74
C ASN A 268 21.34 3.50 -4.99
N GLY A 269 21.67 3.34 -3.70
CA GLY A 269 22.11 4.44 -2.82
C GLY A 269 20.99 5.15 -2.03
N THR A 270 19.72 4.91 -2.36
CA THR A 270 18.56 5.43 -1.63
C THR A 270 17.99 4.36 -0.70
N PHE A 271 17.43 4.75 0.44
CA PHE A 271 16.78 3.83 1.37
C PHE A 271 15.30 4.18 1.49
N THR A 272 14.43 3.22 1.21
CA THR A 272 12.97 3.33 1.33
C THR A 272 12.48 2.26 2.30
N PRO A 273 12.41 2.56 3.62
CA PRO A 273 12.04 1.58 4.62
C PRO A 273 10.76 0.83 4.28
N VAL A 274 10.77 -0.49 4.52
CA VAL A 274 9.65 -1.41 4.25
C VAL A 274 9.09 -1.30 2.82
N TYR A 275 9.90 -0.78 1.88
CA TYR A 275 9.52 -0.56 0.49
C TYR A 275 8.23 0.26 0.35
N SER A 276 7.95 1.17 1.29
CA SER A 276 6.77 2.03 1.29
C SER A 276 7.15 3.49 1.49
N LYS A 277 6.60 4.38 0.67
CA LYS A 277 6.84 5.83 0.74
C LYS A 277 5.87 6.56 1.68
N GLY A 278 4.80 5.91 2.13
CA GLY A 278 3.68 6.57 2.80
C GLY A 278 3.00 5.71 3.88
N SER A 279 3.69 4.72 4.43
CA SER A 279 3.12 3.91 5.51
C SER A 279 2.83 4.76 6.75
N SER A 280 1.62 4.63 7.26
CA SER A 280 1.12 5.28 8.47
C SER A 280 1.58 4.59 9.75
N VAL A 281 1.98 3.32 9.64
CA VAL A 281 2.48 2.49 10.74
C VAL A 281 3.99 2.62 10.80
N ASN A 282 4.55 2.56 12.01
CA ASN A 282 5.99 2.64 12.21
C ASN A 282 6.70 1.50 11.43
N PRO A 283 7.61 1.80 10.49
CA PRO A 283 8.33 0.79 9.71
C PRO A 283 9.04 -0.25 10.57
N LEU A 284 9.53 0.13 11.75
CA LEU A 284 10.17 -0.80 12.67
C LEU A 284 9.21 -1.87 13.21
N GLU A 285 7.97 -1.48 13.52
CA GLU A 285 6.94 -2.41 14.00
C GLU A 285 6.49 -3.36 12.87
N ILE A 286 6.37 -2.85 11.64
CA ILE A 286 6.12 -3.69 10.46
C ILE A 286 7.27 -4.69 10.27
N ALA A 287 8.53 -4.27 10.41
CA ALA A 287 9.68 -5.14 10.23
C ALA A 287 9.80 -6.21 11.34
N LYS A 288 9.45 -5.88 12.59
CA LYS A 288 9.35 -6.86 13.69
C LYS A 288 8.25 -7.89 13.41
N ALA A 289 7.07 -7.43 13.00
CA ALA A 289 5.97 -8.32 12.62
C ALA A 289 6.31 -9.19 11.40
N PHE A 290 7.04 -8.63 10.43
CA PHE A 290 7.57 -9.36 9.28
C PHE A 290 8.53 -10.46 9.71
N LEU A 291 9.48 -10.17 10.60
CA LEU A 291 10.40 -11.18 11.16
C LEU A 291 9.64 -12.31 11.85
N ALA A 292 8.65 -11.99 12.68
CA ALA A 292 7.82 -12.99 13.34
C ALA A 292 7.12 -13.90 12.31
N LYS A 293 6.51 -13.32 11.26
CA LYS A 293 5.86 -14.10 10.20
C LYS A 293 6.82 -15.00 9.41
N LEU A 294 8.05 -14.56 9.18
CA LEU A 294 9.08 -15.41 8.54
C LEU A 294 9.42 -16.62 9.42
N LYS A 295 9.61 -16.41 10.73
CA LYS A 295 9.94 -17.47 11.70
C LYS A 295 8.79 -18.46 11.88
N ASP A 296 7.58 -17.94 12.14
CA ASP A 296 6.40 -18.76 12.45
C ASP A 296 6.00 -19.70 11.31
N ASN A 297 6.12 -19.22 10.07
CA ASN A 297 5.68 -19.97 8.88
C ASN A 297 6.85 -20.56 8.08
N GLN A 298 8.10 -20.42 8.57
CA GLN A 298 9.32 -20.89 7.90
C GLN A 298 9.43 -20.41 6.44
N ILE A 299 9.06 -19.15 6.19
CA ILE A 299 9.02 -18.59 4.84
C ILE A 299 10.46 -18.34 4.37
N SER A 300 10.79 -18.83 3.16
CA SER A 300 12.12 -18.59 2.59
C SER A 300 12.21 -17.17 2.03
N CYS A 301 13.24 -16.41 2.43
CA CYS A 301 13.47 -15.07 1.90
C CYS A 301 14.73 -15.02 1.04
N PHE A 302 14.65 -14.31 -0.07
CA PHE A 302 15.73 -14.15 -1.03
C PHE A 302 15.99 -12.67 -1.30
N LEU A 303 17.27 -12.31 -1.40
CA LEU A 303 17.71 -11.02 -1.92
C LEU A 303 18.12 -11.21 -3.38
N VAL A 304 17.62 -10.37 -4.27
CA VAL A 304 17.96 -10.38 -5.70
C VAL A 304 18.50 -9.01 -6.09
N ASN A 305 19.72 -8.97 -6.62
CA ASN A 305 20.28 -7.73 -7.15
C ASN A 305 19.77 -7.48 -8.57
N VAL A 306 19.07 -6.37 -8.78
CA VAL A 306 18.47 -5.98 -10.07
C VAL A 306 19.28 -4.90 -10.82
N SER A 307 20.54 -4.67 -10.44
CA SER A 307 21.38 -3.59 -10.98
C SER A 307 21.54 -3.61 -12.51
N GLU A 308 21.49 -2.41 -13.10
CA GLU A 308 21.74 -2.05 -14.50
C GLU A 308 23.22 -2.24 -14.89
N GLY A 309 23.64 -3.48 -15.16
CA GLY A 309 24.67 -3.72 -16.18
C GLY A 309 24.00 -3.74 -17.56
N GLU A 310 24.75 -3.69 -18.67
CA GLU A 310 24.28 -3.63 -20.08
C GLU A 310 23.22 -4.68 -20.52
N LYS A 311 22.84 -5.57 -19.61
CA LYS A 311 21.65 -6.41 -19.69
C LYS A 311 20.93 -6.35 -18.34
N ALA A 312 20.10 -5.34 -18.13
CA ALA A 312 19.00 -5.48 -17.18
C ALA A 312 18.27 -6.77 -17.56
N PRO A 313 17.95 -7.66 -16.61
CA PRO A 313 17.19 -8.85 -16.96
C PRO A 313 15.84 -8.36 -17.51
N ILE A 314 15.67 -8.50 -18.83
CA ILE A 314 14.38 -8.34 -19.53
C ILE A 314 13.37 -9.07 -18.65
N GLY A 315 12.22 -8.49 -18.28
CA GLY A 315 11.39 -8.97 -17.15
C GLY A 315 11.17 -10.50 -17.07
N ASN A 316 11.18 -11.21 -18.20
CA ASN A 316 11.25 -12.67 -18.28
C ASN A 316 12.48 -13.32 -17.61
N GLU A 317 13.68 -12.77 -17.76
CA GLU A 317 14.89 -13.22 -17.08
C GLU A 317 14.83 -12.99 -15.57
N PHE A 318 14.28 -11.85 -15.13
CA PHE A 318 14.06 -11.58 -13.70
C PHE A 318 13.07 -12.59 -13.12
N MET A 319 11.99 -12.86 -13.84
CA MET A 319 11.00 -13.84 -13.43
C MET A 319 11.54 -15.28 -13.48
N LYS A 320 12.39 -15.62 -14.45
CA LYS A 320 13.14 -16.89 -14.44
C LYS A 320 14.07 -16.98 -13.24
N LEU A 321 14.71 -15.88 -12.85
CA LEU A 321 15.55 -15.84 -11.66
C LEU A 321 14.71 -16.07 -10.40
N VAL A 322 13.60 -15.33 -10.23
CA VAL A 322 12.64 -15.52 -9.14
C VAL A 322 12.12 -16.96 -9.09
N GLN A 323 11.66 -17.51 -10.21
CA GLN A 323 11.22 -18.90 -10.27
C GLN A 323 12.36 -19.87 -9.93
N SER A 324 13.57 -19.63 -10.45
CA SER A 324 14.73 -20.48 -10.13
C SER A 324 15.11 -20.42 -8.65
N THR A 325 14.91 -19.29 -7.96
CA THR A 325 15.17 -19.17 -6.53
C THR A 325 14.23 -20.03 -5.67
N LEU A 326 13.04 -20.37 -6.18
CA LEU A 326 12.11 -21.29 -5.51
C LEU A 326 12.58 -22.75 -5.57
N PHE A 327 13.27 -23.14 -6.66
CA PHE A 327 13.57 -24.55 -6.95
C PHE A 327 15.06 -24.91 -6.81
N LYS A 328 15.98 -23.94 -6.88
CA LYS A 328 17.43 -24.19 -6.80
C LYS A 328 17.97 -23.88 -5.40
N LYS A 329 19.06 -24.58 -5.02
CA LYS A 329 19.87 -24.19 -3.86
C LYS A 329 20.57 -22.86 -4.14
N VAL A 330 19.95 -21.76 -3.75
CA VAL A 330 20.54 -20.42 -3.77
C VAL A 330 21.59 -20.34 -2.64
N PRO A 331 22.80 -19.80 -2.90
CA PRO A 331 23.82 -19.65 -1.87
C PRO A 331 23.35 -18.73 -0.73
N PRO A 332 23.93 -18.86 0.49
CA PRO A 332 23.69 -17.93 1.57
C PRO A 332 24.19 -16.52 1.21
N PHE A 333 23.67 -15.51 1.92
CA PHE A 333 24.09 -14.13 1.71
C PHE A 333 25.54 -13.88 2.12
N GLU A 334 26.38 -13.60 1.13
CA GLU A 334 27.78 -13.24 1.30
C GLU A 334 28.06 -11.93 0.55
N PRO A 335 28.02 -10.78 1.24
CA PRO A 335 28.27 -9.48 0.63
C PRO A 335 29.76 -9.27 0.35
N LYS A 336 30.07 -8.56 -0.75
CA LYS A 336 31.44 -8.17 -1.11
C LYS A 336 31.73 -6.76 -0.61
N GLY A 337 32.79 -6.63 0.19
CA GLY A 337 33.27 -5.33 0.69
C GLY A 337 32.46 -4.77 1.86
N GLY A 338 33.10 -3.90 2.66
CA GLY A 338 32.50 -3.35 3.90
C GLY A 338 31.69 -2.06 3.71
N TYR A 339 31.82 -1.39 2.57
CA TYR A 339 31.24 -0.06 2.35
C TYR A 339 29.70 -0.06 2.38
N LEU A 340 29.07 -1.05 1.73
CA LEU A 340 27.61 -1.14 1.71
C LEU A 340 27.05 -1.46 3.09
N LYS A 341 27.69 -2.38 3.83
CA LYS A 341 27.33 -2.70 5.21
C LYS A 341 27.37 -1.46 6.11
N ALA A 342 28.42 -0.64 5.99
CA ALA A 342 28.55 0.61 6.75
C ALA A 342 27.44 1.62 6.40
N LYS A 343 27.03 1.71 5.12
CA LYS A 343 25.90 2.56 4.70
C LYS A 343 24.57 2.12 5.32
N TYR A 344 24.28 0.82 5.30
CA TYR A 344 23.09 0.28 5.94
C TYR A 344 23.07 0.60 7.43
N GLN A 345 24.19 0.32 8.12
CA GLN A 345 24.29 0.55 9.56
C GLN A 345 24.09 2.03 9.89
N SER A 346 24.76 2.94 9.16
CA SER A 346 24.63 4.38 9.37
C SER A 346 23.19 4.88 9.15
N PHE A 347 22.51 4.40 8.11
CA PHE A 347 21.13 4.78 7.84
C PHE A 347 20.17 4.28 8.92
N LEU A 348 20.26 2.98 9.26
CA LEU A 348 19.34 2.35 10.19
C LEU A 348 19.55 2.86 11.62
N SER A 349 20.79 3.04 12.08
CA SER A 349 21.04 3.58 13.43
C SER A 349 20.58 5.02 13.57
N ALA A 350 20.67 5.83 12.51
CA ALA A 350 20.22 7.22 12.53
C ALA A 350 18.69 7.34 12.54
N LYS A 351 17.98 6.41 11.88
CA LYS A 351 16.52 6.46 11.72
C LYS A 351 15.75 5.63 12.75
N PHE A 352 16.36 4.55 13.24
CA PHE A 352 15.75 3.55 14.12
C PHE A 352 16.70 3.22 15.29
N PRO A 353 16.72 4.05 16.35
CA PRO A 353 17.63 3.87 17.48
C PRO A 353 17.35 2.59 18.29
N GLU A 354 16.13 2.07 18.22
CA GLU A 354 15.66 0.87 18.95
C GLU A 354 15.58 -0.38 18.04
N ILE A 355 16.44 -0.47 17.03
CA ILE A 355 16.50 -1.66 16.18
C ILE A 355 16.91 -2.89 17.02
N PRO A 356 16.21 -4.03 16.94
CA PRO A 356 16.57 -5.22 17.70
C PRO A 356 17.96 -5.73 17.32
N GLU A 357 18.73 -6.24 18.29
CA GLU A 357 20.08 -6.77 18.06
C GLU A 357 20.10 -7.96 17.10
N GLU A 358 19.00 -8.70 17.00
CA GLU A 358 18.86 -9.81 16.06
C GLU A 358 18.83 -9.33 14.60
N PHE A 359 18.49 -8.06 14.32
CA PHE A 359 18.47 -7.53 12.95
C PHE A 359 19.90 -7.26 12.49
N CYS A 360 20.42 -8.11 11.61
CA CYS A 360 21.81 -8.05 11.16
C CYS A 360 21.94 -8.09 9.64
N PHE A 361 23.04 -7.54 9.12
CA PHE A 361 23.37 -7.53 7.70
C PHE A 361 23.96 -8.86 7.23
#